data_AF-A0A1J3CNX7-F1
#
_entry.id   AF-A0A1J3CNX7-F1
#
_cell.length_a   1.000
_cell.length_b   1.000
_cell.length_c   1.000
_cell.angle_alpha   90.00
_cell.angle_beta   90.00
_cell.angle_gamma   90.00
#
_symmetry.space_group_name_H-M   'P 1'
#
loop_
_entity.id
_entity.type
_entity.pdbx_description
1 polymer ?
#
loop_
_entity_poly.entity_id
_entity_poly.type
_entity_poly.pdbx_seq_one_letter_code
_entity_poly.pdbx_strand_id
1 'polypeptide(L)'
;VLDDVNDEKQIKYLMGHCKWYQGGSRIIITTRDSKLIEAIKGQKYILPQLNYREALKLFSLNAFNDSCPLKEFESLTNMVLDYAKGHPLALKVLGSDLCERDILYWEAKLDRLRSRSHGDIYEVLETSYEELSIEQKNVFLDIACFFRSEIVDYVKSLLNSHGVDVSSVIDDLIDKCLITLSDNRIEMHDMLQTMGKEISLKAE
;
A
#
# COMPACT_ATOMS: atom_id res chain seq x y z
N VAL A 1 -9.33 6.08 -20.53
CA VAL A 1 -8.73 5.77 -19.21
C VAL A 1 -7.71 4.68 -19.46
N LEU A 2 -6.49 4.85 -18.97
CA LEU A 2 -5.44 3.85 -19.00
C LEU A 2 -5.29 3.35 -17.57
N ASP A 3 -5.59 2.08 -17.35
CA ASP A 3 -5.64 1.51 -16.01
C ASP A 3 -4.38 0.68 -15.72
N ASP A 4 -3.86 0.77 -14.49
CA ASP A 4 -2.69 0.04 -13.97
C ASP A 4 -1.45 0.12 -14.87
N VAL A 5 -1.10 1.34 -15.29
CA VAL A 5 0.09 1.58 -16.12
C VAL A 5 1.35 1.47 -15.26
N ASN A 6 2.32 0.66 -15.69
CA ASN A 6 3.56 0.39 -14.96
C ASN A 6 4.85 0.57 -15.79
N ASP A 7 4.75 0.86 -17.09
CA ASP A 7 5.91 1.18 -17.95
C ASP A 7 5.60 2.38 -18.86
N GLU A 8 6.54 3.32 -18.97
CA GLU A 8 6.46 4.48 -19.86
C GLU A 8 6.23 4.07 -21.34
N LYS A 9 6.71 2.89 -21.75
CA LYS A 9 6.46 2.33 -23.09
C LYS A 9 4.97 2.13 -23.37
N GLN A 10 4.17 1.73 -22.38
CA GLN A 10 2.72 1.60 -22.52
C GLN A 10 2.11 2.96 -22.87
N ILE A 11 2.55 4.00 -22.15
CA ILE A 11 2.09 5.37 -22.39
C ILE A 11 2.52 5.85 -23.78
N LYS A 12 3.79 5.69 -24.15
CA LYS A 12 4.31 6.06 -25.47
C LYS A 12 3.59 5.33 -26.60
N TYR A 13 3.28 4.05 -26.44
CA TYR A 13 2.56 3.27 -27.44
C TYR A 13 1.13 3.79 -27.64
N LEU A 14 0.43 4.07 -26.54
CA LEU A 14 -0.96 4.52 -26.55
C LEU A 14 -1.11 6.02 -26.92
N MET A 15 -0.12 6.85 -26.58
CA MET A 15 -0.09 8.30 -26.88
C MET A 15 0.73 8.67 -28.14
N GLY A 16 1.51 7.75 -28.71
CA GLY A 16 2.35 8.04 -29.88
C GLY A 16 1.55 8.37 -31.15
N HIS A 17 0.25 8.10 -31.14
CA HIS A 17 -0.67 8.44 -32.21
C HIS A 17 -1.36 9.78 -31.90
N CYS A 18 -0.62 10.90 -32.00
CA CYS A 18 -1.08 12.28 -31.76
C CYS A 18 -2.34 12.71 -32.54
N LYS A 19 -2.94 11.84 -33.35
CA LYS A 19 -4.20 12.04 -34.07
C LYS A 19 -5.44 11.60 -33.26
N TRP A 20 -5.29 10.97 -32.10
CA TRP A 20 -6.42 10.34 -31.38
C TRP A 20 -7.18 11.25 -30.42
N TYR A 21 -6.66 12.44 -30.11
CA TYR A 21 -7.28 13.36 -29.15
C TYR A 21 -7.31 14.77 -29.72
N GLN A 22 -8.45 15.43 -29.57
CA GLN A 22 -8.73 16.79 -30.04
C GLN A 22 -8.83 17.73 -28.84
N GLY A 23 -9.00 19.03 -29.10
CA GLY A 23 -9.26 20.01 -28.05
C GLY A 23 -10.44 19.60 -27.17
N GLY A 24 -10.20 19.47 -25.87
CA GLY A 24 -11.20 19.05 -24.87
C GLY A 24 -11.16 17.57 -24.47
N SER A 25 -10.40 16.72 -25.16
CA SER A 25 -10.17 15.33 -24.73
C SER A 25 -9.46 15.27 -23.38
N ARG A 26 -9.80 14.27 -22.55
CA ARG A 26 -9.15 13.99 -21.25
C ARG A 26 -8.66 12.55 -21.20
N ILE A 27 -7.43 12.36 -20.76
CA ILE A 27 -6.84 11.05 -20.51
C ILE A 27 -6.62 10.94 -19.01
N ILE A 28 -7.14 9.88 -18.41
CA ILE A 28 -6.92 9.53 -17.01
C ILE A 28 -6.02 8.30 -17.02
N ILE A 29 -4.92 8.36 -16.29
CA ILE A 29 -3.98 7.26 -16.10
C ILE A 29 -4.00 6.92 -14.61
N THR A 30 -4.24 5.67 -14.27
CA THR A 30 -4.01 5.14 -12.92
C THR A 30 -2.67 4.41 -12.95
N THR A 31 -1.87 4.61 -11.91
CA THR A 31 -0.57 3.99 -11.76
C THR A 31 -0.20 3.96 -10.28
N ARG A 32 0.62 2.98 -9.91
CA ARG A 32 1.27 2.89 -8.61
C ARG A 32 2.63 3.60 -8.61
N ASP A 33 3.13 4.02 -9.77
CA ASP A 33 4.44 4.67 -9.95
C ASP A 33 4.29 6.13 -10.38
N SER A 34 4.57 7.01 -9.44
CA SER A 34 4.50 8.46 -9.59
C SER A 34 5.41 9.02 -10.69
N LYS A 35 6.56 8.38 -10.97
CA LYS A 35 7.52 8.85 -12.00
C LYS A 35 6.93 8.83 -13.40
N LEU A 36 6.02 7.89 -13.67
CA LEU A 36 5.37 7.78 -14.99
C LEU A 36 4.52 9.01 -15.33
N ILE A 37 3.97 9.69 -14.31
CA ILE A 37 3.17 10.90 -14.50
C ILE A 37 4.07 12.11 -14.79
N GLU A 38 5.24 12.18 -14.15
CA GLU A 38 6.23 13.24 -14.37
C GLU A 38 6.80 13.19 -15.79
N ALA A 39 7.08 11.98 -16.30
CA ALA A 39 7.60 11.76 -17.65
C ALA A 39 6.70 12.37 -18.74
N ILE A 40 5.38 12.36 -18.54
CA ILE A 40 4.41 12.93 -19.48
C ILE A 40 3.93 14.34 -19.12
N LYS A 41 4.52 14.96 -18.08
CA LYS A 41 4.14 16.29 -17.57
C LYS A 41 2.64 16.40 -17.26
N GLY A 42 2.06 15.32 -16.73
CA GLY A 42 0.65 15.24 -16.37
C GLY A 42 0.34 15.96 -15.06
N GLN A 43 -0.94 16.24 -14.82
CA GLN A 43 -1.40 16.66 -13.49
C GLN A 43 -1.54 15.43 -12.58
N LYS A 44 -0.79 15.40 -11.47
CA LYS A 44 -0.82 14.32 -10.49
C LYS A 44 -1.99 14.52 -9.51
N TYR A 45 -2.71 13.44 -9.24
CA TYR A 45 -3.69 13.36 -8.15
C TYR A 45 -3.35 12.15 -7.28
N ILE A 46 -2.94 12.40 -6.05
CA ILE A 46 -2.68 11.33 -5.07
C ILE A 46 -4.02 10.95 -4.45
N LEU A 47 -4.44 9.71 -4.63
CA LEU A 47 -5.69 9.21 -4.07
C LEU A 47 -5.58 9.18 -2.54
N PRO A 48 -6.40 9.96 -1.80
CA PRO A 48 -6.35 9.93 -0.35
C PRO A 48 -6.92 8.61 0.19
N GLN A 49 -6.45 8.21 1.37
CA GLN A 49 -7.08 7.15 2.16
C GLN A 49 -8.48 7.57 2.59
N LEU A 50 -9.37 6.60 2.83
CA LEU A 50 -10.67 6.89 3.42
C LEU A 50 -10.49 7.48 4.81
N ASN A 51 -11.23 8.55 5.10
CA ASN A 51 -11.26 9.07 6.46
C ASN A 51 -11.98 8.09 7.40
N TYR A 52 -11.86 8.28 8.71
CA TYR A 52 -12.46 7.39 9.71
C TYR A 52 -13.94 7.08 9.47
N ARG A 53 -14.75 8.09 9.10
CA ARG A 53 -16.19 7.91 8.88
C ARG A 53 -16.47 7.07 7.63
N GLU A 54 -15.73 7.33 6.55
CA GLU A 54 -15.83 6.56 5.30
C GLU A 54 -15.35 5.13 5.49
N ALA A 55 -14.24 4.95 6.20
CA ALA A 55 -13.66 3.64 6.51
C ALA A 55 -14.61 2.81 7.39
N LEU A 56 -15.17 3.40 8.45
CA LEU A 56 -16.16 2.77 9.30
C LEU A 56 -17.39 2.36 8.49
N LYS A 57 -17.92 3.26 7.65
CA LYS A 57 -19.08 2.95 6.80
C LYS A 57 -18.78 1.79 5.86
N LEU A 58 -17.64 1.81 5.18
CA LEU A 58 -17.26 0.74 4.26
C LEU A 58 -17.07 -0.60 4.98
N PHE A 59 -16.42 -0.59 6.14
CA PHE A 59 -16.25 -1.79 6.94
C PHE A 59 -17.61 -2.34 7.41
N SER A 60 -18.47 -1.48 7.96
CA SER A 60 -19.79 -1.89 8.46
C SER A 60 -20.71 -2.45 7.38
N LEU A 61 -20.62 -1.92 6.15
CA LEU A 61 -21.31 -2.48 4.99
C LEU A 61 -20.97 -3.96 4.76
N ASN A 62 -19.72 -4.36 4.98
CA ASN A 62 -19.24 -5.73 4.72
C ASN A 62 -19.29 -6.63 5.96
N ALA A 63 -19.04 -6.09 7.16
CA ALA A 63 -18.99 -6.87 8.40
C ALA A 63 -20.37 -7.04 9.06
N PHE A 64 -21.27 -6.06 8.90
CA PHE A 64 -22.53 -5.99 9.62
C PHE A 64 -23.75 -5.82 8.69
N ASN A 65 -23.60 -6.08 7.38
CA ASN A 65 -24.68 -5.94 6.39
C ASN A 65 -25.37 -4.56 6.43
N ASP A 66 -24.57 -3.49 6.45
CA ASP A 66 -25.01 -2.07 6.52
C ASP A 66 -25.66 -1.65 7.86
N SER A 67 -25.62 -2.51 8.88
CA SER A 67 -25.98 -2.13 10.24
C SER A 67 -24.80 -1.51 11.00
N CYS A 68 -25.10 -0.68 12.00
CA CYS A 68 -24.05 -0.16 12.88
C CYS A 68 -23.45 -1.30 13.72
N PRO A 69 -22.14 -1.26 14.01
CA PRO A 69 -21.51 -2.22 14.91
C PRO A 69 -22.25 -2.27 16.25
N LEU A 70 -22.52 -3.48 16.75
CA LEU A 70 -23.00 -3.64 18.12
C LEU A 70 -21.91 -3.14 19.09
N LYS A 71 -22.32 -2.64 20.25
CA LYS A 71 -21.42 -2.03 21.25
C LYS A 71 -20.26 -2.96 21.66
N GLU A 72 -20.50 -4.26 21.69
CA GLU A 72 -19.48 -5.26 22.02
C GLU A 72 -18.39 -5.42 20.95
N PHE A 73 -18.67 -5.04 19.69
CA PHE A 73 -17.70 -5.06 18.59
C PHE A 73 -17.03 -3.71 18.34
N GLU A 74 -17.34 -2.66 19.11
CA GLU A 74 -16.85 -1.30 18.86
C GLU A 74 -15.33 -1.21 18.98
N SER A 75 -14.73 -1.82 20.01
CA SER A 75 -13.27 -1.86 20.18
C SER A 75 -12.58 -2.65 19.07
N LEU A 76 -13.13 -3.81 18.70
CA LEU A 76 -12.61 -4.68 17.64
C LEU A 76 -12.70 -4.00 16.28
N THR A 77 -13.81 -3.32 16.01
CA THR A 77 -14.00 -2.50 14.79
C THR A 77 -12.92 -1.43 14.70
N ASN A 78 -12.66 -0.69 15.78
CA ASN A 78 -11.60 0.32 15.78
C ASN A 78 -10.21 -0.28 15.53
N MET A 79 -9.92 -1.49 16.03
CA MET A 79 -8.66 -2.18 15.72
C MET A 79 -8.55 -2.56 14.24
N VAL A 80 -9.65 -2.99 13.59
CA VAL A 80 -9.65 -3.23 12.14
C VAL A 80 -9.40 -1.93 11.37
N LEU A 81 -10.07 -0.84 11.75
CA LEU A 81 -9.91 0.46 11.07
C LEU A 81 -8.48 1.00 11.21
N ASP A 82 -7.86 0.83 12.38
CA ASP A 82 -6.47 1.22 12.64
C ASP A 82 -5.48 0.36 11.85
N TYR A 83 -5.71 -0.95 11.73
CA TYR A 83 -4.89 -1.83 10.88
C TYR A 83 -4.99 -1.46 9.39
N ALA A 84 -6.21 -1.21 8.91
CA ALA A 84 -6.46 -0.93 7.50
C ALA A 84 -6.10 0.51 7.08
N LYS A 85 -6.05 1.46 8.02
CA LYS A 85 -5.79 2.91 7.82
C LYS A 85 -6.51 3.48 6.60
N GLY A 86 -7.80 3.16 6.48
CA GLY A 86 -8.64 3.66 5.39
C GLY A 86 -8.39 3.00 4.02
N HIS A 87 -7.61 1.92 3.93
CA HIS A 87 -7.40 1.17 2.69
C HIS A 87 -8.68 0.41 2.28
N PRO A 88 -9.35 0.77 1.18
CA PRO A 88 -10.69 0.26 0.88
C PRO A 88 -10.75 -1.26 0.70
N LEU A 89 -9.75 -1.84 0.04
CA LEU A 89 -9.70 -3.29 -0.20
C LEU A 89 -9.55 -4.06 1.11
N ALA A 90 -8.67 -3.59 2.02
CA ALA A 90 -8.44 -4.26 3.30
C ALA A 90 -9.71 -4.24 4.16
N LEU A 91 -10.41 -3.11 4.20
CA LEU A 91 -11.69 -2.98 4.90
C LEU A 91 -12.76 -3.94 4.35
N LYS A 92 -12.84 -4.11 3.02
CA LYS A 92 -13.79 -5.05 2.39
C LYS A 92 -13.45 -6.51 2.69
N VAL A 93 -12.18 -6.90 2.52
CA VAL A 93 -11.71 -8.27 2.74
C VAL A 93 -11.92 -8.66 4.20
N LEU A 94 -11.45 -7.83 5.14
CA LEU A 94 -11.59 -8.10 6.56
C LEU A 94 -13.06 -8.05 7.00
N GLY A 95 -13.84 -7.11 6.50
CA GLY A 95 -15.27 -7.05 6.82
C GLY A 95 -16.00 -8.33 6.38
N SER A 96 -15.73 -8.81 5.16
CA SER A 96 -16.35 -10.03 4.64
C SER A 96 -15.95 -11.29 5.42
N ASP A 97 -14.68 -11.41 5.81
CA ASP A 97 -14.16 -12.54 6.59
C ASP A 97 -14.73 -12.60 8.02
N LEU A 98 -14.94 -11.42 8.61
CA LEU A 98 -15.45 -11.25 9.98
C LEU A 98 -16.98 -11.26 10.07
N CYS A 99 -17.69 -11.17 8.94
CA CYS A 99 -19.14 -11.13 8.89
C CYS A 99 -19.75 -12.42 9.49
N GLU A 100 -20.79 -12.26 10.32
CA GLU A 100 -21.49 -13.37 11.00
C GLU A 100 -20.60 -14.24 11.91
N ARG A 101 -19.42 -13.75 12.30
CA ARG A 101 -18.51 -14.42 13.25
C ARG A 101 -18.72 -13.91 14.67
N ASP A 102 -18.39 -14.77 15.64
CA ASP A 102 -18.44 -14.41 17.05
C ASP A 102 -17.23 -13.57 17.50
N ILE A 103 -17.33 -13.01 18.70
CA ILE A 103 -16.30 -12.12 19.27
C ILE A 103 -14.95 -12.83 19.43
N LEU A 104 -14.94 -14.12 19.77
CA LEU A 104 -13.72 -14.90 19.97
C LEU A 104 -12.95 -15.09 18.66
N TYR A 105 -13.67 -15.30 17.56
CA TYR A 105 -13.09 -15.36 16.23
C TYR A 105 -12.45 -14.02 15.84
N TRP A 106 -13.14 -12.91 16.09
CA TRP A 106 -12.62 -11.57 15.79
C TRP A 106 -11.32 -11.30 16.55
N GLU A 107 -11.29 -11.58 17.85
CA GLU A 107 -10.10 -11.43 18.69
C GLU A 107 -8.93 -12.25 18.15
N ALA A 108 -9.16 -13.54 17.87
CA ALA A 108 -8.12 -14.43 17.35
C ALA A 108 -7.62 -13.99 15.96
N LYS A 109 -8.52 -13.54 15.08
CA LYS A 109 -8.16 -13.07 13.73
C LYS A 109 -7.33 -11.79 13.80
N LEU A 110 -7.75 -10.82 14.60
CA LEU A 110 -7.06 -9.54 14.78
C LEU A 110 -5.69 -9.72 15.45
N ASP A 111 -5.57 -10.62 16.41
CA ASP A 111 -4.27 -10.92 17.02
C ASP A 111 -3.31 -11.53 15.99
N ARG A 112 -3.81 -12.41 15.11
CA ARG A 112 -3.02 -12.98 14.01
C ARG A 112 -2.54 -11.94 12.99
N LEU A 113 -3.34 -10.90 12.71
CA LEU A 113 -2.97 -9.84 11.75
C LEU A 113 -1.74 -9.03 12.19
N ARG A 114 -1.37 -9.07 13.47
CA ARG A 114 -0.17 -8.42 14.01
C ARG A 114 1.13 -9.07 13.52
N SER A 115 1.08 -10.36 13.19
CA SER A 115 2.26 -11.15 12.80
C SER A 115 2.18 -11.73 11.40
N ARG A 116 0.97 -11.89 10.84
CA ARG A 116 0.76 -12.51 9.54
C ARG A 116 -0.31 -11.79 8.74
N SER A 117 -0.05 -11.58 7.46
CA SER A 117 -1.00 -10.91 6.57
C SER A 117 -2.23 -11.79 6.30
N HIS A 118 -3.37 -11.16 6.01
CA HIS A 118 -4.50 -11.88 5.42
C HIS A 118 -4.10 -12.35 4.01
N GLY A 119 -4.45 -13.57 3.61
CA GLY A 119 -4.08 -14.14 2.30
C GLY A 119 -4.39 -13.21 1.13
N ASP A 120 -5.65 -12.82 0.97
CA ASP A 120 -6.06 -11.95 -0.14
C ASP A 120 -5.40 -10.56 -0.12
N ILE A 121 -5.06 -10.04 1.07
CA ILE A 121 -4.35 -8.76 1.19
C ILE A 121 -2.87 -8.95 0.81
N TYR A 122 -2.27 -10.04 1.29
CA TYR A 122 -0.90 -10.42 0.99
C TYR A 122 -0.70 -10.57 -0.51
N GLU A 123 -1.55 -11.33 -1.19
CA GLU A 123 -1.46 -11.58 -2.64
C GLU A 123 -1.48 -10.27 -3.44
N VAL A 124 -2.35 -9.32 -3.07
CA VAL A 124 -2.41 -8.03 -3.75
C VAL A 124 -1.17 -7.18 -3.49
N LEU A 125 -0.70 -7.10 -2.24
CA LEU A 125 0.49 -6.31 -1.91
C LEU A 125 1.76 -6.92 -2.52
N GLU A 126 1.86 -8.25 -2.56
CA GLU A 126 3.01 -8.99 -3.09
C GLU A 126 3.26 -8.66 -4.56
N THR A 127 2.22 -8.40 -5.36
CA THR A 127 2.39 -7.98 -6.76
C THR A 127 3.25 -6.73 -6.90
N SER A 128 3.11 -5.77 -5.99
CA SER A 128 3.90 -4.52 -6.02
C SER A 128 5.34 -4.75 -5.58
N TYR A 129 5.55 -5.71 -4.66
CA TYR A 129 6.87 -6.13 -4.23
C TYR A 129 7.59 -6.90 -5.35
N GLU A 130 6.91 -7.78 -6.07
CA GLU A 130 7.51 -8.59 -7.12
C GLU A 130 8.00 -7.78 -8.32
N GLU A 131 7.42 -6.60 -8.55
CA GLU A 131 7.86 -5.65 -9.58
C GLU A 131 9.17 -4.90 -9.22
N LEU A 132 9.66 -5.01 -7.99
CA LEU A 132 10.89 -4.36 -7.53
C LEU A 132 12.15 -5.07 -8.04
N SER A 133 13.21 -4.29 -8.27
CA SER A 133 14.55 -4.84 -8.51
C SER A 133 15.09 -5.56 -7.26
N ILE A 134 16.13 -6.38 -7.43
CA ILE A 134 16.75 -7.11 -6.31
C ILE A 134 17.23 -6.13 -5.22
N GLU A 135 17.85 -5.02 -5.61
CA GLU A 135 18.33 -3.99 -4.70
C GLU A 135 17.17 -3.31 -3.96
N GLN A 136 16.08 -2.98 -4.68
CA GLN A 136 14.88 -2.40 -4.11
C GLN A 136 14.19 -3.36 -3.13
N LYS A 137 14.10 -4.65 -3.47
CA LYS A 137 13.55 -5.70 -2.59
C LYS A 137 14.33 -5.78 -1.27
N ASN A 138 15.66 -5.79 -1.33
CA ASN A 138 16.51 -5.85 -0.14
C ASN A 138 16.29 -4.64 0.77
N VAL A 139 16.33 -3.42 0.22
CA VAL A 139 16.09 -2.19 1.01
C VAL A 139 14.66 -2.15 1.57
N PHE A 140 13.66 -2.59 0.80
CA PHE A 140 12.28 -2.69 1.27
C PHE A 140 12.17 -3.61 2.50
N LEU A 141 12.79 -4.79 2.45
CA LEU A 141 12.79 -5.74 3.56
C LEU A 141 13.55 -5.20 4.79
N ASP A 142 14.71 -4.56 4.58
CA ASP A 142 15.46 -3.90 5.66
C ASP A 142 14.62 -2.83 6.36
N ILE A 143 13.89 -2.01 5.60
CA ILE A 143 12.96 -1.01 6.17
C ILE A 143 11.83 -1.69 6.93
N ALA A 144 11.20 -2.71 6.36
CA ALA A 144 10.09 -3.42 6.99
C ALA A 144 10.50 -4.04 8.34
N CYS A 145 11.69 -4.64 8.38
CA CYS A 145 12.21 -5.35 9.55
C CYS A 145 12.80 -4.42 10.62
N PHE A 146 13.56 -3.39 10.21
CA PHE A 146 14.44 -2.67 11.13
C PHE A 146 14.26 -1.15 11.12
N PHE A 147 13.97 -0.54 9.96
CA PHE A 147 14.12 0.92 9.79
C PHE A 147 12.82 1.71 9.66
N ARG A 148 11.67 1.11 9.96
CA ARG A 148 10.43 1.88 10.11
C ARG A 148 10.58 2.92 11.21
N SER A 149 10.13 4.14 10.92
CA SER A 149 10.19 5.33 11.76
C SER A 149 11.60 5.82 12.06
N GLU A 150 12.63 5.30 11.39
CA GLU A 150 14.00 5.80 11.52
C GLU A 150 14.28 7.01 10.63
N ILE A 151 15.28 7.81 11.02
CA ILE A 151 15.68 9.02 10.28
C ILE A 151 16.23 8.61 8.91
N VAL A 152 15.70 9.21 7.82
CA VAL A 152 16.04 8.81 6.45
C VAL A 152 17.55 8.90 6.16
N ASP A 153 18.22 9.94 6.65
CA ASP A 153 19.67 10.13 6.46
C ASP A 153 20.49 9.06 7.19
N TYR A 154 20.01 8.61 8.35
CA TYR A 154 20.63 7.52 9.10
C TYR A 154 20.53 6.21 8.33
N VAL A 155 19.33 5.88 7.85
CA VAL A 155 19.08 4.67 7.04
C VAL A 155 19.92 4.67 5.76
N LYS A 156 19.95 5.81 5.04
CA LYS A 156 20.80 6.00 3.86
C LYS A 156 22.26 5.73 4.18
N SER A 157 22.77 6.25 5.29
CA SER A 157 24.17 6.06 5.68
C SER A 157 24.52 4.61 6.02
N LEU A 158 23.58 3.88 6.64
CA LEU A 158 23.79 2.52 7.13
C LEU A 158 23.70 1.47 6.02
N LEU A 159 22.72 1.63 5.12
CA LEU A 159 22.51 0.73 3.99
C LEU A 159 23.46 1.03 2.81
N ASN A 160 24.24 2.12 2.88
CA ASN A 160 25.19 2.49 1.85
C ASN A 160 26.30 1.44 1.73
N SER A 161 26.08 0.47 0.86
CA SER A 161 27.03 -0.59 0.52
C SER A 161 27.69 -0.31 -0.83
N HIS A 162 28.82 -0.96 -1.10
CA HIS A 162 29.57 -0.71 -2.33
C HIS A 162 28.75 -1.15 -3.55
N GLY A 163 28.17 -0.18 -4.27
CA GLY A 163 27.50 -0.40 -5.56
C GLY A 163 25.98 -0.17 -5.58
N VAL A 164 25.34 0.11 -4.44
CA VAL A 164 23.89 0.40 -4.39
C VAL A 164 23.67 1.88 -4.07
N ASP A 165 23.00 2.60 -4.97
CA ASP A 165 22.52 3.96 -4.68
C ASP A 165 21.23 3.88 -3.84
N VAL A 166 21.40 3.77 -2.52
CA VAL A 166 20.29 3.68 -1.56
C VAL A 166 19.38 4.92 -1.64
N SER A 167 19.94 6.08 -1.98
CA SER A 167 19.12 7.29 -2.09
C SER A 167 18.14 7.16 -3.25
N SER A 168 18.61 6.72 -4.42
CA SER A 168 17.74 6.42 -5.56
C SER A 168 16.71 5.34 -5.24
N VAL A 169 17.11 4.29 -4.50
CA VAL A 169 16.19 3.20 -4.12
C VAL A 169 15.08 3.71 -3.18
N ILE A 170 15.40 4.54 -2.19
CA ILE A 170 14.39 5.13 -1.30
C ILE A 170 13.43 6.01 -2.10
N ASP A 171 13.95 6.83 -3.01
CA ASP A 171 13.12 7.69 -3.86
C ASP A 171 12.19 6.84 -4.76
N ASP A 172 12.70 5.74 -5.34
CA ASP A 172 11.88 4.78 -6.10
C ASP A 172 10.75 4.17 -5.26
N LEU A 173 11.04 3.77 -4.01
CA LEU A 173 10.04 3.18 -3.11
C LEU A 173 8.96 4.20 -2.71
N ILE A 174 9.32 5.48 -2.57
CA ILE A 174 8.36 6.58 -2.33
C ILE A 174 7.49 6.78 -3.56
N ASP A 175 8.08 6.82 -4.75
CA ASP A 175 7.35 6.99 -6.00
C ASP A 175 6.40 5.83 -6.29
N LYS A 176 6.78 4.62 -5.88
CA LYS A 176 5.94 3.41 -5.93
C LYS A 176 4.92 3.32 -4.79
N CYS A 177 4.84 4.36 -3.94
CA CYS A 177 3.92 4.44 -2.79
C CYS A 177 4.07 3.27 -1.78
N LEU A 178 5.25 2.65 -1.70
CA LEU A 178 5.54 1.54 -0.78
C LEU A 178 6.04 2.05 0.58
N ILE A 179 6.63 3.24 0.60
CA ILE A 179 7.01 3.97 1.82
C ILE A 179 6.62 5.44 1.67
N THR A 180 6.65 6.17 2.78
CA THR A 180 6.44 7.62 2.83
C THR A 180 7.46 8.25 3.76
N LEU A 181 7.57 9.59 3.74
CA LEU A 181 8.36 10.33 4.71
C LEU A 181 7.44 11.17 5.60
N SER A 182 7.66 11.10 6.91
CA SER A 182 7.01 11.97 7.90
C SER A 182 8.08 12.53 8.82
N ASP A 183 8.18 13.86 8.92
CA ASP A 183 9.18 14.54 9.78
C ASP A 183 10.61 14.00 9.61
N ASN A 184 11.05 13.80 8.36
CA ASN A 184 12.35 13.23 7.98
C ASN A 184 12.56 11.75 8.41
N ARG A 185 11.48 11.02 8.71
CA ARG A 185 11.51 9.60 9.06
C ARG A 185 10.82 8.76 8.01
N ILE A 186 11.36 7.57 7.77
CA ILE A 186 10.77 6.59 6.83
C ILE A 186 9.57 5.95 7.49
N GLU A 187 8.41 6.05 6.86
CA GLU A 187 7.18 5.38 7.30
C GLU A 187 6.74 4.34 6.29
N MET A 188 6.29 3.19 6.79
CA MET A 188 5.76 2.09 6.00
C MET A 188 4.39 1.70 6.55
N HIS A 189 3.42 1.51 5.64
CA HIS A 189 2.08 1.10 6.03
C HIS A 189 2.11 -0.26 6.76
N ASP A 190 1.32 -0.43 7.81
CA ASP A 190 1.36 -1.63 8.68
C ASP A 190 1.20 -2.92 7.88
N MET A 191 0.24 -2.97 6.94
CA MET A 191 0.07 -4.12 6.04
C MET A 191 1.32 -4.43 5.19
N LEU A 192 2.01 -3.41 4.64
CA LEU A 192 3.25 -3.60 3.87
C LEU A 192 4.38 -4.10 4.79
N GLN A 193 4.45 -3.57 6.01
CA GLN A 193 5.44 -3.99 7.00
C GLN A 193 5.22 -5.45 7.41
N THR A 194 3.97 -5.84 7.70
CA THR A 194 3.63 -7.23 8.06
C THR A 194 3.96 -8.18 6.91
N MET A 195 3.62 -7.81 5.67
CA MET A 195 3.99 -8.59 4.48
C MET A 195 5.52 -8.70 4.33
N GLY A 196 6.26 -7.60 4.44
CA GLY A 196 7.72 -7.61 4.32
C GLY A 196 8.39 -8.50 5.37
N LYS A 197 7.95 -8.44 6.62
CA LYS A 197 8.41 -9.35 7.68
C LYS A 197 8.09 -10.81 7.38
N GLU A 198 6.89 -11.10 6.87
CA GLU A 198 6.49 -12.46 6.48
C GLU A 198 7.35 -13.01 5.32
N ILE A 199 7.67 -12.17 4.32
CA ILE A 199 8.58 -12.54 3.22
C ILE A 199 9.98 -12.84 3.75
N SER A 200 10.51 -11.98 4.63
CA SER A 200 11.85 -12.16 5.21
C SER A 200 12.00 -13.47 6.00
N LEU A 201 10.93 -13.98 6.60
CA LEU A 201 10.93 -15.24 7.35
C LEU A 201 10.82 -16.49 6.46
N LYS A 202 10.40 -16.33 5.19
CA LYS A 202 10.30 -17.44 4.21
C LYS A 202 11.56 -17.61 3.38
N ALA A 203 12.50 -16.67 3.45
CA ALA A 203 13.71 -16.64 2.63
C ALA A 203 14.88 -17.48 3.21
N GLU A 204 14.65 -18.24 4.29
CA GLU A 204 15.55 -19.27 4.85
C GLU A 204 15.17 -20.68 4.39
#